data_AF-A0A087TA46-F1
#
_entry.id   AF-A0A087TA46-F1
#
_cell.length_a   1.000
_cell.length_b   1.000
_cell.length_c   1.000
_cell.angle_alpha   90.00
_cell.angle_beta   90.00
_cell.angle_gamma   90.00
#
_symmetry.space_group_name_H-M   'P 1'
#
loop_
_entity.id
_entity.type
_entity.pdbx_description
1 polymer ?
#
loop_
_entity_poly.entity_id
_entity_poly.type
_entity_poly.pdbx_seq_one_letter_code
_entity_poly.pdbx_strand_id
1 'polypeptide(L)'
;MAKKVNKRGVKVGIPQNLKKDKSTLTNKERKYVSGNDFNSGKSQNSKYLWKLDGIRPFSIAALAVLFGFFNSYHQATMFENDRHFSHLSSLEREMTFRTEMGLYYFYYKTLTEAPSFLEGMHSIMNDNLTEYPSVINTLERFTLYPEVVLAASYRNIIAIAKFFNVSLKECWQVLRGDDLPPIESCEGIGDPAYFYVISVFLLNGLVGSLLFLFGTALSDSIS
;
A
#
# COMPACT_ATOMS: atom_id res chain seq x y z
N MET A 1 -34.61 10.26 9.99
CA MET A 1 -34.13 9.12 10.80
C MET A 1 -33.65 8.03 9.85
N ALA A 2 -32.34 7.87 9.67
CA ALA A 2 -31.78 6.84 8.80
C ALA A 2 -31.72 5.49 9.54
N LYS A 3 -32.38 4.46 8.99
CA LYS A 3 -32.38 3.11 9.55
C LYS A 3 -31.21 2.32 8.96
N LYS A 4 -30.13 2.16 9.74
CA LYS A 4 -29.01 1.29 9.40
C LYS A 4 -29.41 -0.17 9.64
N VAL A 5 -29.33 -1.02 8.62
CA VAL A 5 -29.55 -2.47 8.74
C VAL A 5 -28.20 -3.16 8.63
N ASN A 6 -27.76 -3.78 9.72
CA ASN A 6 -26.45 -4.40 9.92
C ASN A 6 -26.50 -5.90 9.56
N LYS A 7 -25.57 -6.38 8.73
CA LYS A 7 -25.29 -7.82 8.60
C LYS A 7 -24.12 -8.21 9.52
N ARG A 8 -24.52 -8.96 10.56
CA ARG A 8 -23.76 -9.63 11.62
C ARG A 8 -22.26 -9.89 11.34
N GLY A 9 -21.43 -9.37 12.24
CA GLY A 9 -20.02 -9.72 12.39
C GLY A 9 -19.77 -11.03 13.16
N VAL A 10 -18.53 -11.52 13.06
CA VAL A 10 -17.97 -12.59 13.88
C VAL A 10 -16.53 -12.21 14.26
N LYS A 11 -16.24 -12.20 15.57
CA LYS A 11 -14.89 -12.02 16.14
C LYS A 11 -14.18 -13.37 16.21
N VAL A 12 -12.87 -13.42 15.96
CA VAL A 12 -12.02 -14.55 16.35
C VAL A 12 -10.72 -14.04 16.97
N GLY A 13 -10.42 -14.53 18.17
CA GLY A 13 -9.18 -14.31 18.91
C GLY A 13 -8.05 -15.25 18.48
N ILE A 14 -6.83 -14.83 18.77
CA ILE A 14 -5.57 -15.51 18.43
C ILE A 14 -5.00 -16.15 19.70
N PRO A 15 -4.52 -17.41 19.67
CA PRO A 15 -3.55 -17.90 20.64
C PRO A 15 -2.14 -18.07 20.02
N GLN A 16 -1.14 -17.89 20.89
CA GLN A 16 0.30 -17.91 20.65
C GLN A 16 0.94 -19.31 20.79
N ASN A 17 2.19 -19.39 20.32
CA ASN A 17 3.31 -20.30 20.66
C ASN A 17 3.44 -21.64 19.92
N LEU A 18 4.60 -21.82 19.26
CA LEU A 18 5.56 -22.88 19.59
C LEU A 18 6.98 -22.57 19.04
N LYS A 19 7.99 -23.17 19.67
CA LYS A 19 9.42 -22.78 19.76
C LYS A 19 10.34 -23.96 19.38
N LYS A 20 11.60 -23.64 18.99
CA LYS A 20 12.86 -24.48 18.99
C LYS A 20 13.02 -25.55 17.87
N ASP A 21 14.22 -25.96 17.41
CA ASP A 21 15.63 -25.84 17.87
C ASP A 21 16.64 -26.20 16.72
N LYS A 22 17.84 -25.56 16.74
CA LYS A 22 19.25 -26.02 16.48
C LYS A 22 19.72 -27.00 15.37
N SER A 23 20.82 -26.64 14.67
CA SER A 23 22.18 -27.30 14.55
C SER A 23 22.93 -26.82 13.27
N THR A 24 24.11 -26.15 13.23
CA THR A 24 25.56 -26.38 13.52
C THR A 24 26.42 -27.06 12.40
N LEU A 25 27.62 -26.50 12.15
CA LEU A 25 28.87 -26.99 11.45
C LEU A 25 28.96 -26.71 9.93
N THR A 26 30.06 -26.24 9.27
CA THR A 26 31.50 -26.07 9.60
C THR A 26 32.30 -25.41 8.43
N ASN A 27 33.41 -24.68 8.76
CA ASN A 27 34.74 -24.57 8.08
C ASN A 27 34.85 -24.09 6.59
N LYS A 28 35.90 -23.42 6.06
CA LYS A 28 37.22 -22.90 6.51
C LYS A 28 37.92 -22.12 5.35
N GLU A 29 38.50 -20.96 5.67
CA GLU A 29 39.72 -20.27 5.14
C GLU A 29 40.00 -19.98 3.63
N ARG A 30 40.39 -18.72 3.34
CA ARG A 30 41.81 -18.37 3.01
C ARG A 30 42.12 -16.86 3.09
N LYS A 31 43.33 -16.56 3.59
CA LYS A 31 43.99 -15.25 3.85
C LYS A 31 44.52 -14.58 2.57
N TYR A 32 44.60 -13.25 2.56
CA TYR A 32 45.70 -12.49 1.96
C TYR A 32 46.11 -11.33 2.89
N VAL A 33 47.42 -11.12 3.02
CA VAL A 33 48.12 -10.23 3.96
C VAL A 33 48.73 -9.07 3.17
N SER A 34 48.64 -7.84 3.68
CA SER A 34 49.66 -6.80 3.50
C SER A 34 49.53 -5.73 4.60
N GLY A 35 50.63 -5.45 5.32
CA GLY A 35 50.78 -4.38 6.33
C GLY A 35 50.85 -2.98 5.70
N ASN A 36 51.03 -1.86 6.43
CA ASN A 36 51.58 -1.58 7.76
C ASN A 36 50.98 -0.28 8.35
N ASP A 37 50.92 -0.24 9.69
CA ASP A 37 51.21 0.85 10.64
C ASP A 37 50.62 2.27 10.50
N PHE A 38 49.67 2.59 11.38
CA PHE A 38 49.81 3.75 12.29
C PHE A 38 49.12 3.45 13.63
N ASN A 39 49.88 3.53 14.72
CA ASN A 39 49.45 3.16 16.07
C ASN A 39 49.27 4.43 16.90
N SER A 40 48.11 4.65 17.49
CA SER A 40 47.97 5.49 18.68
C SER A 40 46.77 5.07 19.54
N GLY A 41 47.05 4.70 20.79
CA GLY A 41 46.18 4.94 21.95
C GLY A 41 44.95 4.05 22.14
N LYS A 42 45.12 2.94 22.87
CA LYS A 42 44.05 2.08 23.43
C LYS A 42 43.18 2.82 24.46
N SER A 43 41.85 2.59 24.47
CA SER A 43 41.08 2.49 25.73
C SER A 43 39.73 1.76 25.58
N GLN A 44 39.74 0.48 25.99
CA GLN A 44 38.71 -0.22 26.78
C GLN A 44 37.19 -0.13 26.48
N ASN A 45 36.70 0.24 25.29
CA ASN A 45 35.25 0.17 24.97
C ASN A 45 34.83 -0.79 23.84
N SER A 46 35.74 -1.64 23.35
CA SER A 46 35.51 -2.44 22.14
C SER A 46 34.49 -3.59 22.28
N LYS A 47 34.16 -4.06 23.50
CA LYS A 47 33.25 -5.22 23.67
C LYS A 47 31.76 -4.89 23.64
N TYR A 48 31.37 -3.61 23.68
CA TYR A 48 29.98 -3.18 23.51
C TYR A 48 29.70 -2.62 22.10
N LEU A 49 30.75 -2.25 21.36
CA LEU A 49 30.65 -1.67 20.01
C LEU A 49 30.09 -2.65 18.97
N TRP A 50 30.55 -3.91 18.93
CA TRP A 50 30.05 -4.92 17.97
C TRP A 50 28.62 -5.43 18.25
N LYS A 51 28.06 -5.13 19.43
CA LYS A 51 26.65 -5.41 19.77
C LYS A 51 25.74 -4.20 19.47
N LEU A 52 26.32 -2.99 19.40
CA LEU A 52 25.65 -1.76 18.98
C LEU A 52 25.46 -1.69 17.46
N ASP A 53 26.29 -2.35 16.68
CA ASP A 53 26.23 -2.33 15.21
C ASP A 53 24.96 -2.95 14.62
N GLY A 54 24.29 -3.86 15.35
CA GLY A 54 22.98 -4.41 14.95
C GLY A 54 21.78 -3.60 15.45
N ILE A 55 21.94 -2.89 16.57
CA ILE A 55 20.85 -2.12 17.21
C ILE A 55 20.62 -0.80 16.47
N ARG A 56 21.68 -0.16 15.99
CA ARG A 56 21.63 1.10 15.24
C ARG A 56 20.79 1.01 13.95
N PRO A 57 21.08 0.10 12.99
CA PRO A 57 20.28 -0.01 11.76
C PRO A 57 18.85 -0.44 12.06
N PHE A 58 18.62 -1.28 13.07
CA PHE A 58 17.29 -1.66 13.51
C PHE A 58 16.50 -0.45 14.06
N SER A 59 17.14 0.40 14.86
CA SER A 59 16.52 1.61 15.40
C SER A 59 16.18 2.62 14.29
N ILE A 60 17.04 2.77 13.29
CA ILE A 60 16.82 3.65 12.14
C ILE A 60 15.68 3.11 11.28
N ALA A 61 15.65 1.81 11.00
CA ALA A 61 14.57 1.18 10.26
C ALA A 61 13.23 1.31 11.00
N ALA A 62 13.21 1.14 12.33
CA ALA A 62 12.02 1.34 13.13
C ALA A 62 11.51 2.80 13.07
N LEU A 63 12.41 3.78 13.18
CA LEU A 63 12.07 5.19 13.02
C LEU A 63 11.56 5.51 11.62
N ALA A 64 12.14 4.91 10.58
CA ALA A 64 11.68 5.07 9.19
C ALA A 64 10.25 4.57 9.01
N VAL A 65 9.94 3.38 9.53
CA VAL A 65 8.58 2.80 9.47
C VAL A 65 7.59 3.64 10.25
N LEU A 66 7.95 4.12 11.45
CA LEU A 66 7.11 5.01 12.24
C LEU A 66 6.82 6.31 11.49
N PHE A 67 7.85 6.93 10.92
CA PHE A 67 7.69 8.14 10.12
C PHE A 67 6.76 7.93 8.92
N GLY A 68 6.94 6.84 8.16
CA GLY A 68 6.06 6.47 7.06
C GLY A 68 4.62 6.22 7.48
N PHE A 69 4.41 5.54 8.61
CA PHE A 69 3.09 5.30 9.18
C PHE A 69 2.41 6.61 9.56
N PHE A 70 3.11 7.51 10.26
CA PHE A 70 2.57 8.84 10.61
C PHE A 70 2.26 9.67 9.36
N ASN A 71 3.11 9.64 8.34
CA ASN A 71 2.88 10.34 7.07
C ASN A 71 1.63 9.81 6.35
N SER A 72 1.45 8.49 6.31
CA SER A 72 0.27 7.85 5.73
C SER A 72 -1.01 8.20 6.49
N TYR A 73 -0.95 8.12 7.83
CA TYR A 73 -2.06 8.46 8.70
C TYR A 73 -2.46 9.94 8.61
N HIS A 74 -1.48 10.84 8.54
CA HIS A 74 -1.70 12.27 8.40
C HIS A 74 -2.41 12.58 7.08
N GLN A 75 -1.94 12.02 5.96
CA GLN A 75 -2.60 12.17 4.66
C GLN A 75 -4.04 11.64 4.67
N ALA A 76 -4.26 10.45 5.23
CA ALA A 76 -5.59 9.88 5.34
C ALA A 76 -6.53 10.78 6.16
N THR A 77 -6.04 11.36 7.26
CA THR A 77 -6.82 12.27 8.11
C THR A 77 -7.15 13.58 7.39
N MET A 78 -6.17 14.19 6.73
CA MET A 78 -6.35 15.43 5.97
C MET A 78 -7.33 15.22 4.81
N PHE A 79 -7.21 14.10 4.10
CA PHE A 79 -8.11 13.75 3.02
C PHE A 79 -9.55 13.55 3.51
N GLU A 80 -9.72 12.86 4.63
CA GLU A 80 -11.04 12.67 5.22
C GLU A 80 -11.64 14.00 5.67
N ASN A 81 -10.84 14.90 6.26
CA ASN A 81 -11.30 16.22 6.70
C ASN A 81 -11.72 17.14 5.54
N ASP A 82 -11.05 17.06 4.39
CA ASP A 82 -11.38 17.87 3.22
C ASP A 82 -12.58 17.29 2.44
N ARG A 83 -12.54 15.99 2.15
CA ARG A 83 -13.46 15.34 1.21
C ARG A 83 -14.64 14.63 1.87
N HIS A 84 -14.55 14.32 3.16
CA HIS A 84 -15.54 13.51 3.89
C HIS A 84 -15.88 12.20 3.20
N PHE A 85 -14.85 11.49 2.73
CA PHE A 85 -14.98 10.33 1.82
C PHE A 85 -15.85 9.21 2.41
N SER A 86 -15.85 9.07 3.74
CA SER A 86 -16.67 8.10 4.46
C SER A 86 -18.17 8.39 4.40
N HIS A 87 -18.59 9.63 4.19
CA HIS A 87 -20.01 9.98 4.16
C HIS A 87 -20.62 9.91 2.75
N LEU A 88 -19.78 9.92 1.71
CA LEU A 88 -20.25 9.94 0.33
C LEU A 88 -20.71 8.54 -0.13
N SER A 89 -21.80 8.52 -0.90
CA SER A 89 -22.22 7.31 -1.61
C SER A 89 -21.21 6.90 -2.69
N SER A 90 -21.28 5.66 -3.17
CA SER A 90 -20.31 5.15 -4.15
C SER A 90 -20.28 6.00 -5.43
N LEU A 91 -21.45 6.42 -5.95
CA LEU A 91 -21.51 7.28 -7.14
C LEU A 91 -20.93 8.68 -6.89
N GLU A 92 -21.23 9.28 -5.74
CA GLU A 92 -20.70 10.60 -5.39
C GLU A 92 -19.18 10.55 -5.22
N ARG A 93 -18.67 9.46 -4.64
CA ARG A 93 -17.24 9.22 -4.47
C ARG A 93 -16.50 9.18 -5.80
N GLU A 94 -17.04 8.46 -6.78
CA GLU A 94 -16.46 8.42 -8.13
C GLU A 94 -16.40 9.80 -8.78
N MET A 95 -17.42 10.64 -8.55
CA MET A 95 -17.46 12.02 -9.06
C MET A 95 -16.45 12.96 -8.39
N THR A 96 -15.89 12.59 -7.22
CA THR A 96 -14.88 13.42 -6.55
C THR A 96 -13.51 13.32 -7.24
N PHE A 97 -13.24 12.24 -7.96
CA PHE A 97 -12.02 12.13 -8.75
C PHE A 97 -12.18 12.95 -10.02
N ARG A 98 -11.52 14.10 -10.07
CA ARG A 98 -11.58 15.03 -11.20
C ARG A 98 -10.25 15.07 -11.94
N THR A 99 -10.30 15.46 -13.21
CA THR A 99 -9.14 15.63 -14.10
C THR A 99 -8.25 14.39 -14.15
N GLU A 100 -6.98 14.54 -13.77
CA GLU A 100 -5.94 13.52 -13.88
C GLU A 100 -6.16 12.37 -12.89
N MET A 101 -6.55 12.68 -11.65
CA MET A 101 -6.85 11.64 -10.64
C MET A 101 -8.04 10.77 -11.05
N GLY A 102 -9.03 11.38 -11.73
CA GLY A 102 -10.17 10.67 -12.32
C GLY A 102 -9.75 9.75 -13.46
N LEU A 103 -8.81 10.19 -14.30
CA LEU A 103 -8.27 9.38 -15.39
C LEU A 103 -7.54 8.13 -14.85
N TYR A 104 -6.66 8.29 -13.86
CA TYR A 104 -5.96 7.17 -13.24
C TYR A 104 -6.92 6.17 -12.61
N TYR A 105 -7.90 6.67 -11.84
CA TYR A 105 -8.92 5.83 -11.22
C TYR A 105 -9.79 5.11 -12.26
N PHE A 106 -10.14 5.76 -13.37
CA PHE A 106 -10.92 5.16 -14.45
C PHE A 106 -10.21 3.94 -15.07
N TYR A 107 -8.91 4.07 -15.40
CA TYR A 107 -8.15 2.94 -15.92
C TYR A 107 -8.02 1.83 -14.88
N TYR A 108 -7.66 2.16 -13.63
CA TYR A 108 -7.64 1.19 -12.53
C TYR A 108 -8.97 0.42 -12.41
N LYS A 109 -10.10 1.14 -12.41
CA LYS A 109 -11.45 0.55 -12.33
C LYS A 109 -11.70 -0.39 -13.52
N THR A 110 -11.36 0.04 -14.73
CA THR A 110 -11.50 -0.78 -15.94
C THR A 110 -10.73 -2.11 -15.85
N LEU A 111 -9.48 -2.09 -15.34
CA LEU A 111 -8.68 -3.31 -15.15
C LEU A 111 -9.27 -4.26 -14.08
N THR A 112 -9.86 -3.70 -13.02
CA THR A 112 -10.44 -4.49 -11.92
C THR A 112 -11.78 -5.10 -12.27
N GLU A 113 -12.60 -4.42 -13.08
CA GLU A 113 -13.91 -4.89 -13.55
C GLU A 113 -13.81 -5.83 -14.76
N ALA A 114 -12.72 -5.77 -15.53
CA ALA A 114 -12.51 -6.65 -16.67
C ALA A 114 -12.57 -8.14 -16.29
N PRO A 115 -13.18 -9.02 -17.12
CA PRO A 115 -13.37 -10.43 -16.80
C PRO A 115 -12.03 -11.16 -16.57
N SER A 116 -11.00 -10.82 -17.35
CA SER A 116 -9.63 -11.29 -17.16
C SER A 116 -8.65 -10.10 -17.09
N PHE A 117 -7.54 -10.28 -16.39
CA PHE A 117 -6.55 -9.19 -16.23
C PHE A 117 -5.80 -8.91 -17.53
N LEU A 118 -5.48 -9.96 -18.30
CA LEU A 118 -4.79 -9.83 -19.58
C LEU A 118 -5.67 -9.14 -20.63
N GLU A 119 -6.96 -9.44 -20.65
CA GLU A 119 -7.92 -8.74 -21.51
C GLU A 119 -8.00 -7.26 -21.17
N GLY A 120 -8.07 -6.92 -19.86
CA GLY A 120 -8.07 -5.53 -19.41
C GLY A 120 -6.77 -4.78 -19.73
N MET A 121 -5.61 -5.46 -19.68
CA MET A 121 -4.35 -4.86 -20.12
C MET A 121 -4.33 -4.63 -21.63
N HIS A 122 -4.79 -5.60 -22.42
CA HIS A 122 -4.83 -5.48 -23.88
C HIS A 122 -5.77 -4.35 -24.33
N SER A 123 -6.94 -4.19 -23.69
CA SER A 123 -7.89 -3.14 -24.03
C SER A 123 -7.34 -1.73 -23.76
N ILE A 124 -6.54 -1.56 -22.71
CA ILE A 124 -5.92 -0.28 -22.36
C ILE A 124 -4.69 0.02 -23.22
N MET A 125 -3.92 -1.01 -23.57
CA MET A 125 -2.75 -0.88 -24.44
C MET A 125 -3.11 -0.57 -25.90
N ASN A 126 -4.33 -0.90 -26.33
CA ASN A 126 -4.86 -0.60 -27.65
C ASN A 126 -6.18 0.17 -27.57
N ASP A 127 -6.15 1.34 -26.90
CA ASP A 127 -7.33 2.18 -26.74
C ASP A 127 -7.53 3.10 -27.96
N ASN A 128 -8.78 3.16 -28.43
CA ASN A 128 -9.21 4.04 -29.53
C ASN A 128 -10.20 5.13 -29.06
N LEU A 129 -10.61 5.11 -27.79
CA LEU A 129 -11.62 6.02 -27.26
C LEU A 129 -11.03 7.39 -26.93
N THR A 130 -9.80 7.42 -26.43
CA THR A 130 -9.16 8.66 -25.99
C THR A 130 -8.67 9.52 -27.18
N GLU A 131 -8.24 8.89 -28.29
CA GLU A 131 -7.70 9.59 -29.48
C GLU A 131 -8.19 9.00 -30.80
N TYR A 132 -9.50 9.04 -31.06
CA TYR A 132 -10.05 8.63 -32.35
C TYR A 132 -9.53 9.55 -33.50
N PRO A 133 -9.08 9.01 -34.65
CA PRO A 133 -9.20 7.63 -35.14
C PRO A 133 -7.99 6.71 -34.88
N SER A 134 -6.94 7.18 -34.20
CA SER A 134 -5.73 6.41 -33.93
C SER A 134 -5.88 5.50 -32.71
N VAL A 135 -5.18 4.37 -32.71
CA VAL A 135 -4.99 3.55 -31.51
C VAL A 135 -3.67 3.92 -30.86
N ILE A 136 -3.68 4.12 -29.54
CA ILE A 136 -2.47 4.48 -28.78
C ILE A 136 -2.29 3.58 -27.57
N ASN A 137 -1.03 3.38 -27.19
CA ASN A 137 -0.69 2.75 -25.93
C ASN A 137 -0.82 3.76 -24.79
N THR A 138 -1.94 3.71 -24.09
CA THR A 138 -2.21 4.61 -22.96
C THR A 138 -1.32 4.31 -21.74
N LEU A 139 -0.82 3.07 -21.61
CA LEU A 139 -0.03 2.62 -20.48
C LEU A 139 1.30 3.37 -20.36
N GLU A 140 2.04 3.43 -21.46
CA GLU A 140 3.34 4.11 -21.52
C GLU A 140 3.15 5.63 -21.50
N ARG A 141 2.19 6.13 -22.29
CA ARG A 141 1.99 7.57 -22.47
C ARG A 141 1.54 8.29 -21.20
N PHE A 142 0.67 7.67 -20.41
CA PHE A 142 0.18 8.25 -19.15
C PHE A 142 0.87 7.64 -17.92
N THR A 143 1.92 6.82 -18.11
CA THR A 143 2.69 6.19 -17.02
C THR A 143 1.83 5.44 -16.00
N LEU A 144 0.84 4.66 -16.48
CA LEU A 144 -0.18 3.97 -15.66
C LEU A 144 0.35 2.72 -14.92
N TYR A 145 1.66 2.52 -14.87
CA TYR A 145 2.29 1.35 -14.23
C TYR A 145 1.85 1.12 -12.77
N PRO A 146 1.85 2.11 -11.85
CA PRO A 146 1.41 1.88 -10.48
C PRO A 146 -0.07 1.46 -10.43
N GLU A 147 -0.91 1.97 -11.32
CA GLU A 147 -2.34 1.66 -11.35
C GLU A 147 -2.62 0.24 -11.80
N VAL A 148 -1.84 -0.27 -12.76
CA VAL A 148 -1.90 -1.67 -13.16
C VAL A 148 -1.48 -2.59 -12.02
N VAL A 149 -0.44 -2.22 -11.27
CA VAL A 149 0.01 -2.99 -10.09
C VAL A 149 -1.06 -2.99 -8.99
N LEU A 150 -1.73 -1.86 -8.74
CA LEU A 150 -2.85 -1.77 -7.81
C LEU A 150 -4.05 -2.59 -8.27
N ALA A 151 -4.39 -2.58 -9.55
CA ALA A 151 -5.48 -3.38 -10.09
C ALA A 151 -5.20 -4.88 -9.96
N ALA A 152 -3.96 -5.30 -10.24
CA ALA A 152 -3.53 -6.68 -10.05
C ALA A 152 -3.63 -7.10 -8.58
N SER A 153 -3.14 -6.27 -7.65
CA SER A 153 -3.18 -6.58 -6.21
C SER A 153 -4.61 -6.68 -5.69
N TYR A 154 -5.51 -5.78 -6.10
CA TYR A 154 -6.94 -5.83 -5.75
C TYR A 154 -7.59 -7.15 -6.19
N ARG A 155 -7.39 -7.56 -7.44
CA ARG A 155 -7.95 -8.83 -7.97
C ARG A 155 -7.43 -10.04 -7.20
N ASN A 156 -6.14 -10.05 -6.85
CA ASN A 156 -5.54 -11.11 -6.03
C ASN A 156 -6.16 -11.14 -4.62
N ILE A 157 -6.31 -9.99 -3.97
CA ILE A 157 -6.90 -9.90 -2.62
C ILE A 157 -8.36 -10.36 -2.64
N ILE A 158 -9.15 -9.99 -3.64
CA ILE A 158 -10.53 -10.49 -3.78
C ILE A 158 -10.56 -11.98 -4.06
N ALA A 159 -9.69 -12.49 -4.94
CA ALA A 159 -9.63 -13.92 -5.21
C ALA A 159 -9.31 -14.72 -3.95
N ILE A 160 -8.36 -14.23 -3.15
CA ILE A 160 -8.00 -14.80 -1.85
C ILE A 160 -9.19 -14.71 -0.88
N ALA A 161 -9.85 -13.56 -0.77
CA ALA A 161 -10.99 -13.41 0.13
C ALA A 161 -12.20 -14.28 -0.26
N LYS A 162 -12.45 -14.45 -1.56
CA LYS A 162 -13.43 -15.40 -2.08
C LYS A 162 -13.07 -16.83 -1.71
N PHE A 163 -11.79 -17.20 -1.80
CA PHE A 163 -11.31 -18.52 -1.38
C PHE A 163 -11.55 -18.77 0.11
N PHE A 164 -11.34 -17.76 0.96
CA PHE A 164 -11.59 -17.84 2.40
C PHE A 164 -13.07 -17.57 2.81
N ASN A 165 -13.97 -17.31 1.85
CA ASN A 165 -15.38 -16.92 2.09
C ASN A 165 -15.54 -15.73 3.06
N VAL A 166 -14.63 -14.75 3.01
CA VAL A 166 -14.68 -13.54 3.83
C VAL A 166 -15.37 -12.41 3.05
N SER A 167 -16.36 -11.76 3.66
CA SER A 167 -16.96 -10.54 3.10
C SER A 167 -16.04 -9.35 3.36
N LEU A 168 -15.55 -8.70 2.29
CA LEU A 168 -14.66 -7.53 2.37
C LEU A 168 -15.39 -6.18 2.19
N LYS A 169 -16.69 -6.20 1.88
CA LYS A 169 -17.50 -5.00 1.72
C LYS A 169 -18.85 -5.17 2.39
N GLU A 170 -19.31 -4.08 3.00
CA GLU A 170 -20.65 -3.98 3.55
C GLU A 170 -21.38 -2.88 2.79
N CYS A 171 -22.58 -3.18 2.30
CA CYS A 171 -23.38 -2.26 1.50
C CYS A 171 -24.69 -1.97 2.21
N TRP A 172 -25.09 -0.71 2.22
CA TRP A 172 -26.37 -0.24 2.71
C TRP A 172 -26.99 0.72 1.72
N GLN A 173 -28.32 0.84 1.78
CA GLN A 173 -29.07 1.79 0.96
C GLN A 173 -29.54 2.94 1.83
N VAL A 174 -29.30 4.17 1.36
CA VAL A 174 -29.78 5.39 2.03
C VAL A 174 -30.97 5.93 1.25
N LEU A 175 -32.12 6.03 1.92
CA LEU A 175 -33.33 6.65 1.38
C LEU A 175 -33.20 8.17 1.48
N ARG A 176 -33.22 8.87 0.35
CA ARG A 176 -33.07 10.33 0.27
C ARG A 176 -34.39 11.10 0.42
N GLY A 177 -35.53 10.43 0.28
CA GLY A 177 -36.89 10.98 0.35
C GLY A 177 -37.89 10.13 -0.45
N ASP A 178 -39.18 10.47 -0.41
CA ASP A 178 -40.27 9.64 -0.96
C ASP A 178 -40.30 9.57 -2.51
N ASP A 179 -39.63 10.49 -3.22
CA ASP A 179 -39.63 10.57 -4.69
C ASP A 179 -38.23 10.34 -5.35
N LEU A 180 -37.20 10.02 -4.56
CA LEU A 180 -35.84 9.82 -5.08
C LEU A 180 -35.44 8.34 -4.99
N PRO A 181 -34.85 7.76 -6.05
CA PRO A 181 -34.38 6.38 -5.99
C PRO A 181 -33.33 6.23 -4.87
N PRO A 182 -33.38 5.13 -4.10
CA PRO A 182 -32.39 4.86 -3.07
C PRO A 182 -31.01 4.70 -3.70
N ILE A 183 -29.99 5.24 -3.04
CA ILE A 183 -28.61 5.11 -3.50
C ILE A 183 -27.89 4.10 -2.61
N GLU A 184 -27.13 3.23 -3.26
CA GLU A 184 -26.28 2.25 -2.59
C GLU A 184 -24.96 2.89 -2.18
N SER A 185 -24.63 2.71 -0.91
CA SER A 185 -23.34 3.08 -0.32
C SER A 185 -22.68 1.81 0.18
N CYS A 186 -21.62 1.39 -0.50
CA CYS A 186 -20.74 0.33 -0.04
C CYS A 186 -19.49 0.92 0.62
N GLU A 187 -19.10 0.33 1.75
CA GLU A 187 -17.87 0.63 2.45
C GLU A 187 -17.03 -0.64 2.67
N GLY A 188 -15.72 -0.43 2.80
CA GLY A 188 -14.75 -1.48 3.09
C GLY A 188 -13.72 -1.68 2.00
N ILE A 189 -12.70 -2.49 2.29
CA ILE A 189 -11.57 -2.75 1.38
C ILE A 189 -12.00 -3.51 0.11
N GLY A 190 -13.19 -4.13 0.11
CA GLY A 190 -13.76 -4.79 -1.06
C GLY A 190 -14.35 -3.82 -2.08
N ASP A 191 -14.56 -2.54 -1.72
CA ASP A 191 -14.95 -1.50 -2.67
C ASP A 191 -13.71 -0.94 -3.39
N PRO A 192 -13.72 -0.83 -4.74
CA PRO A 192 -12.54 -0.46 -5.50
C PRO A 192 -12.03 0.95 -5.19
N ALA A 193 -12.92 1.91 -4.88
CA ALA A 193 -12.51 3.27 -4.55
C ALA A 193 -11.77 3.35 -3.20
N TYR A 194 -12.25 2.63 -2.19
CA TYR A 194 -11.58 2.57 -0.89
C TYR A 194 -10.22 1.89 -0.99
N PHE A 195 -10.15 0.74 -1.69
CA PHE A 195 -8.90 0.04 -1.88
C PHE A 195 -7.85 0.92 -2.57
N TYR A 196 -8.25 1.62 -3.63
CA TYR A 196 -7.40 2.53 -4.38
C TYR A 196 -6.80 3.62 -3.47
N VAL A 197 -7.67 4.40 -2.79
CA VAL A 197 -7.24 5.53 -1.96
C VAL A 197 -6.36 5.10 -0.80
N ILE A 198 -6.73 4.01 -0.10
CA ILE A 198 -5.92 3.47 1.00
C ILE A 198 -4.54 3.03 0.49
N SER A 199 -4.48 2.38 -0.68
CA SER A 199 -3.21 1.93 -1.26
C SER A 199 -2.30 3.10 -1.63
N VAL A 200 -2.88 4.18 -2.17
CA VAL A 200 -2.12 5.41 -2.49
C VAL A 200 -1.53 6.03 -1.22
N PHE A 201 -2.29 6.12 -0.11
CA PHE A 201 -1.75 6.62 1.15
C PHE A 201 -0.65 5.73 1.73
N LEU A 202 -0.76 4.41 1.59
CA LEU A 202 0.28 3.47 2.01
C LEU A 202 1.55 3.63 1.16
N LEU A 203 1.42 3.76 -0.16
CA LEU A 203 2.54 3.99 -1.07
C LEU A 203 3.23 5.33 -0.79
N ASN A 204 2.49 6.40 -0.53
CA ASN A 204 3.10 7.67 -0.10
C ASN A 204 3.80 7.56 1.26
N GLY A 205 3.28 6.75 2.18
CA GLY A 205 3.96 6.40 3.44
C GLY A 205 5.27 5.64 3.21
N LEU A 206 5.28 4.69 2.26
CA LEU A 206 6.46 3.95 1.85
C LEU A 206 7.52 4.88 1.26
N VAL A 207 7.13 5.78 0.34
CA VAL A 207 8.05 6.77 -0.23
C VAL A 207 8.66 7.65 0.86
N GLY A 208 7.85 8.13 1.82
CA GLY A 208 8.35 8.88 2.97
C GLY A 208 9.37 8.09 3.81
N SER A 209 9.14 6.79 4.02
CA SER A 209 10.07 5.90 4.72
C SER A 209 11.39 5.73 3.96
N LEU A 210 11.31 5.55 2.63
CA LEU A 210 12.48 5.40 1.76
C LEU A 210 13.32 6.68 1.71
N LEU A 211 12.67 7.85 1.63
CA LEU A 211 13.36 9.14 1.70
C LEU A 211 14.07 9.34 3.03
N PHE A 212 13.47 8.93 4.14
CA PHE A 212 14.13 8.96 5.44
C PHE A 212 15.38 8.06 5.45
N LEU A 213 15.26 6.81 4.99
CA LEU A 213 16.40 5.89 4.91
C LEU A 213 17.51 6.43 4.01
N PHE A 214 17.14 6.97 2.84
CA PHE A 214 18.09 7.58 1.92
C PHE A 214 18.79 8.80 2.56
N GLY A 215 18.05 9.64 3.27
CA GLY A 215 18.61 10.75 4.06
C GLY A 215 19.61 10.26 5.11
N THR A 216 19.28 9.20 5.86
CA THR A 216 20.22 8.63 6.84
C THR A 216 21.45 8.01 6.21
N ALA A 217 21.33 7.45 5.00
CA ALA A 217 22.46 6.93 4.23
C ALA A 217 23.39 8.06 3.75
N LEU A 218 22.85 9.18 3.30
CA LEU A 218 23.63 10.37 2.90
C LEU A 218 24.24 11.12 4.08
N SER A 219 23.63 11.03 5.26
CA SER A 219 24.10 11.70 6.47
C SER A 219 25.42 11.11 7.04
N ASP A 220 25.99 10.07 6.42
CA ASP A 220 27.10 9.26 6.93
C ASP A 220 26.90 8.76 8.38
N SER A 221 25.66 8.73 8.85
CA SER A 221 25.31 8.24 10.20
C SER A 221 25.61 6.75 10.40
N ILE A 222 25.90 6.04 9.31
CA ILE A 222 26.14 4.58 9.24
C ILE A 222 27.63 4.27 8.96
N SER A 223 28.48 5.29 8.67
CA SER A 223 29.93 5.10 8.47
C SER A 223 30.75 5.15 9.76
#